data_AF-A0A954V8H6-F1
#
_entry.id   AF-A0A954V8H6-F1
#
_cell.length_a   1.000
_cell.length_b   1.000
_cell.length_c   1.000
_cell.angle_alpha   90.00
_cell.angle_beta   90.00
_cell.angle_gamma   90.00
#
_symmetry.space_group_name_H-M   'P 1'
#
loop_
_entity.id
_entity.type
_entity.pdbx_description
1 polymer ?
#
loop_
_entity_poly.entity_id
_entity_poly.type
_entity_poly.pdbx_seq_one_letter_code
_entity_poly.pdbx_strand_id
1 'polypeptide(L)'
;LPVGISFYTFQTLSYTIDVYRGRLKPETHLGRFALYVAFFPQLVAGPIERAVNLLPQLNSEQHFEVKRLISGLRLILWGLFKKVVIADRLSDFVTRVYDAPDHFSGPTLWLATYFFAL
;
A
#
# COMPACT_ATOMS: atom_id res chain seq x y z
N LEU A 1 7.16 7.02 15.94
CA LEU A 1 7.07 7.79 14.67
C LEU A 1 5.67 7.56 14.09
N PRO A 2 4.94 8.61 13.66
CA PRO A 2 3.67 8.44 12.96
C PRO A 2 3.77 7.46 11.79
N VAL A 3 2.83 6.54 11.69
CA VAL A 3 2.73 5.59 10.57
C VAL A 3 2.54 6.40 9.28
N GLY A 4 3.31 6.12 8.23
CA GLY A 4 3.16 6.73 6.91
C GLY A 4 4.02 7.96 6.59
N ILE A 5 4.87 8.45 7.51
CA ILE A 5 5.75 9.61 7.22
C ILE A 5 6.68 9.35 6.03
N SER A 6 7.22 8.13 5.93
CA SER A 6 8.10 7.76 4.81
C SER A 6 7.38 7.90 3.48
N PHE A 7 6.12 7.44 3.39
CA PHE A 7 5.30 7.56 2.19
C PHE A 7 5.03 9.02 1.84
N TYR A 8 4.61 9.82 2.80
CA TYR A 8 4.39 11.27 2.63
C TYR A 8 5.64 11.96 2.06
N THR A 9 6.81 11.62 2.62
CA THR A 9 8.08 12.22 2.23
C THR A 9 8.47 11.82 0.81
N PHE A 10 8.40 10.52 0.48
CA PHE A 10 8.73 10.03 -0.86
C PHE A 10 7.75 10.53 -1.93
N GLN A 11 6.46 10.62 -1.63
CA GLN A 11 5.47 11.20 -2.55
C GLN A 11 5.74 12.67 -2.81
N THR A 12 5.93 13.47 -1.76
CA THR A 12 6.18 14.91 -1.87
C THR A 12 7.48 15.18 -2.63
N LEU A 13 8.54 14.42 -2.32
CA LEU A 13 9.82 14.53 -3.02
C LEU A 13 9.71 14.11 -4.49
N SER A 14 8.98 13.03 -4.79
CA SER A 14 8.72 12.61 -6.17
C SER A 14 7.98 13.70 -6.95
N TYR A 15 6.96 14.32 -6.35
CA TYR A 15 6.22 15.43 -6.95
C TYR A 15 7.13 16.62 -7.26
N THR A 16 7.93 17.08 -6.29
CA THR A 16 8.84 18.21 -6.49
C THR A 16 9.87 17.91 -7.58
N ILE A 17 10.40 16.69 -7.66
CA ILE A 17 11.34 16.27 -8.70
C ILE A 17 10.67 16.23 -10.07
N ASP A 18 9.46 15.69 -10.18
CA ASP A 18 8.75 15.61 -11.47
C ASP A 18 8.35 17.00 -12.00
N VAL A 19 8.01 17.93 -11.10
CA VAL A 19 7.80 19.34 -11.43
C VAL A 19 9.11 20.00 -11.88
N TYR A 20 10.20 19.82 -11.13
CA TYR A 20 11.52 20.35 -11.48
C TYR A 20 12.00 19.86 -12.86
N ARG A 21 11.73 18.58 -13.18
CA ARG A 21 12.08 17.97 -14.47
C ARG A 21 11.10 18.31 -15.61
N GLY A 22 10.09 19.14 -15.36
CA GLY A 22 9.09 19.54 -16.36
C GLY A 22 8.17 18.40 -16.82
N ARG A 23 8.12 17.27 -16.09
CA ARG A 23 7.24 16.13 -16.41
C ARG A 23 5.79 16.38 -15.99
N LEU A 24 5.59 17.28 -15.04
CA LEU A 24 4.30 17.66 -14.49
C LEU A 24 4.26 19.17 -14.29
N LYS A 25 3.11 19.80 -14.59
CA LYS A 25 2.88 21.20 -14.20
C LYS A 25 2.55 21.27 -12.69
N PRO A 26 3.04 22.28 -11.96
CA PRO A 26 2.67 22.46 -10.56
C PRO A 26 1.13 22.52 -10.40
N GLU A 27 0.59 21.73 -9.48
CA GLU A 27 -0.81 21.84 -9.08
C GLU A 27 -1.00 23.15 -8.31
N THR A 28 -2.00 23.92 -8.71
CA THR A 28 -2.27 25.26 -8.15
C THR A 28 -3.37 25.20 -7.08
N HIS A 29 -4.17 24.14 -7.08
CA HIS A 29 -5.26 23.97 -6.13
C HIS A 29 -4.78 23.21 -4.87
N LEU A 30 -4.64 23.95 -3.75
CA LEU A 30 -4.16 23.39 -2.48
C LEU A 30 -4.95 22.15 -2.02
N GLY A 31 -6.28 22.14 -2.18
CA GLY A 31 -7.10 20.99 -1.78
C GLY A 31 -6.83 19.71 -2.58
N ARG A 32 -6.45 19.82 -3.87
CA ARG A 32 -6.15 18.67 -4.72
C ARG A 32 -4.77 18.14 -4.40
N PHE A 33 -3.82 19.04 -4.18
CA PHE A 33 -2.50 18.69 -3.68
C PHE A 33 -2.58 18.02 -2.30
N ALA A 34 -3.34 18.58 -1.36
CA ALA A 34 -3.56 18.00 -0.04
C ALA A 34 -4.20 16.60 -0.14
N LEU A 35 -5.17 16.41 -1.03
CA LEU A 35 -5.79 15.11 -1.26
C LEU A 35 -4.83 14.09 -1.87
N TYR A 36 -3.95 14.51 -2.79
CA TYR A 36 -2.87 13.67 -3.33
C TYR A 36 -1.92 13.20 -2.22
N VAL A 37 -1.46 14.13 -1.38
CA VAL A 37 -0.46 13.86 -0.34
C VAL A 37 -1.05 13.08 0.84
N ALA A 38 -2.31 13.36 1.22
CA ALA A 38 -2.98 12.72 2.35
C ALA A 38 -3.94 11.59 1.92
N PHE A 39 -3.74 11.00 0.75
CA PHE A 39 -4.62 9.93 0.24
C PHE A 39 -4.48 8.66 1.08
N PHE A 40 -5.40 8.48 2.03
CA PHE A 40 -5.35 7.40 3.04
C PHE A 40 -5.21 5.97 2.47
N PRO A 41 -5.79 5.59 1.31
CA PRO A 41 -5.67 4.22 0.81
C PRO A 41 -4.22 3.84 0.50
N GLN A 42 -3.39 4.83 0.19
CA GLN A 42 -1.99 4.62 -0.14
C GLN A 42 -1.06 4.87 1.06
N LEU A 43 -1.44 5.77 1.97
CA LEU A 43 -0.56 6.32 3.00
C LEU A 43 -0.04 5.29 4.02
N VAL A 44 -0.74 4.17 4.20
CA VAL A 44 -0.39 3.16 5.22
C VAL A 44 0.50 2.03 4.69
N ALA A 45 0.25 1.53 3.47
CA ALA A 45 0.99 0.39 2.91
C ALA A 45 0.81 0.24 1.37
N GLY A 46 0.39 1.28 0.65
CA GLY A 46 0.19 1.19 -0.79
C GLY A 46 1.51 1.33 -1.57
N PRO A 47 1.57 0.94 -2.85
CA PRO A 47 2.71 1.28 -3.70
C PRO A 47 2.92 2.80 -3.75
N ILE A 48 4.16 3.26 -3.95
CA ILE A 48 4.45 4.70 -4.07
C ILE A 48 3.94 5.19 -5.44
N GLU A 49 2.67 5.57 -5.48
CA GLU A 49 1.99 6.24 -6.58
C GLU A 49 2.61 7.60 -6.90
N ARG A 50 2.68 7.90 -8.20
CA ARG A 50 3.25 9.14 -8.71
C ARG A 50 2.16 10.17 -8.98
N ALA A 51 2.49 11.44 -8.71
CA ALA A 51 1.61 12.57 -8.98
C ALA A 51 1.14 12.64 -10.44
N VAL A 52 1.99 12.22 -11.38
CA VAL A 52 1.69 12.16 -12.82
C VAL A 52 0.48 11.28 -13.14
N ASN A 53 0.23 10.23 -12.36
CA ASN A 53 -0.90 9.33 -12.57
C ASN A 53 -2.15 9.78 -11.80
N LEU A 54 -1.96 10.16 -10.52
CA LEU A 54 -3.08 10.39 -9.61
C LEU A 54 -3.71 11.78 -9.79
N LEU A 55 -2.93 12.85 -9.93
CA LEU A 55 -3.47 14.22 -10.05
C LEU A 55 -4.40 14.39 -11.27
N PRO A 56 -4.09 13.87 -12.47
CA PRO A 56 -5.03 13.95 -13.59
C PRO A 56 -6.35 13.21 -13.34
N GLN A 57 -6.31 12.10 -12.59
CA GLN A 57 -7.53 11.35 -12.22
C GLN A 57 -8.41 12.09 -11.22
N LEU A 58 -7.79 12.90 -10.33
CA LEU A 58 -8.51 13.79 -9.42
C LEU A 58 -9.11 15.00 -10.13
N ASN A 59 -8.53 15.39 -11.27
CA ASN A 59 -8.97 16.51 -12.08
C ASN A 59 -10.05 16.13 -13.11
N SER A 60 -10.23 14.85 -13.42
CA SER A 60 -11.21 14.39 -14.41
C SER A 60 -12.57 14.07 -13.78
N GLU A 61 -13.64 14.30 -14.55
CA GLU A 61 -14.99 13.89 -14.16
C GLU A 61 -15.10 12.37 -14.13
N GLN A 62 -15.31 11.82 -12.93
CA GLN A 62 -15.49 10.38 -12.74
C GLN A 62 -16.98 10.03 -12.90
N HIS A 63 -17.27 9.08 -13.77
CA HIS A 63 -18.61 8.53 -13.93
C HIS A 63 -18.79 7.31 -13.02
N PHE A 64 -19.93 7.24 -12.35
CA PHE A 64 -20.26 6.08 -11.52
C PHE A 64 -20.59 4.88 -12.41
N GLU A 65 -19.81 3.80 -12.25
CA GLU A 65 -20.01 2.57 -12.99
C GLU A 65 -20.14 1.38 -12.03
N VAL A 66 -21.29 0.70 -12.08
CA VAL A 66 -21.58 -0.46 -11.21
C VAL A 66 -20.55 -1.58 -11.39
N LYS A 67 -20.03 -1.78 -12.60
CA LYS A 67 -18.99 -2.79 -12.86
C LYS A 67 -17.70 -2.49 -12.10
N ARG A 68 -17.28 -1.22 -12.01
CA ARG A 68 -16.11 -0.79 -11.23
C ARG A 68 -16.33 -1.01 -9.74
N LEU A 69 -17.54 -0.75 -9.24
CA LEU A 69 -17.91 -1.01 -7.84
C LEU A 69 -17.81 -2.50 -7.50
N ILE A 70 -18.42 -3.38 -8.32
CA ILE A 70 -18.40 -4.83 -8.10
C ILE A 70 -16.96 -5.36 -8.14
N SER A 71 -16.16 -4.89 -9.11
CA SER A 71 -14.74 -5.26 -9.21
C SER A 71 -13.95 -4.84 -7.95
N GLY A 72 -14.16 -3.61 -7.47
CA GLY A 72 -13.54 -3.11 -6.24
C GLY A 72 -13.93 -3.95 -5.01
N LEU A 73 -15.22 -4.26 -4.86
CA LEU A 73 -15.71 -5.12 -3.78
C LEU A 73 -15.10 -6.52 -3.84
N ARG A 74 -14.98 -7.12 -5.03
CA ARG A 74 -14.34 -8.42 -5.21
C ARG A 74 -12.86 -8.39 -4.78
N LEU A 75 -12.13 -7.33 -5.13
CA LEU A 75 -10.74 -7.15 -4.70
C LEU A 75 -10.62 -7.00 -3.18
N ILE A 76 -11.51 -6.21 -2.56
CA ILE A 76 -11.54 -6.03 -1.10
C ILE A 76 -11.82 -7.38 -0.41
N LEU A 77 -12.85 -8.11 -0.84
CA LEU A 77 -13.21 -9.40 -0.26
C LEU A 77 -12.09 -10.43 -0.42
N TRP A 78 -11.44 -10.47 -1.59
CA TRP A 78 -10.33 -11.38 -1.84
C TRP A 78 -9.09 -11.03 -1.01
N GLY A 79 -8.77 -9.74 -0.89
CA GLY A 79 -7.69 -9.26 -0.03
C GLY A 79 -7.96 -9.56 1.44
N LEU A 80 -9.20 -9.38 1.89
CA LEU A 80 -9.62 -9.69 3.26
C LEU A 80 -9.51 -11.20 3.56
N PHE A 81 -9.92 -12.06 2.63
CA PHE A 81 -9.75 -13.50 2.77
C PHE A 81 -8.28 -13.89 2.92
N LYS A 82 -7.41 -13.39 2.03
CA LYS A 82 -5.97 -13.63 2.12
C LYS A 82 -5.39 -13.18 3.45
N LYS A 83 -5.79 -12.01 3.95
CA LYS A 83 -5.31 -11.47 5.22
C LYS A 83 -5.78 -12.34 6.40
N VAL A 84 -7.09 -12.49 6.56
CA VAL A 84 -7.68 -13.08 7.77
C VAL A 84 -7.54 -14.61 7.81
N VAL A 85 -7.63 -15.27 6.66
CA VAL A 85 -7.65 -16.74 6.62
C VAL A 85 -6.27 -17.32 6.42
N ILE A 86 -5.42 -16.69 5.60
CA ILE A 86 -4.09 -17.22 5.27
C ILE A 86 -3.02 -16.53 6.12
N ALA A 87 -2.86 -15.21 5.97
CA ALA A 87 -1.75 -14.49 6.58
C ALA A 87 -1.78 -14.54 8.11
N ASP A 88 -2.94 -14.32 8.74
CA ASP A 88 -3.07 -14.36 10.21
C ASP A 88 -2.74 -15.76 10.76
N ARG A 89 -3.10 -16.84 10.05
CA ARG A 89 -2.80 -18.22 10.46
C ARG A 89 -1.32 -18.58 10.29
N LEU A 90 -0.70 -18.12 9.22
CA LEU A 90 0.73 -18.30 9.00
C LEU A 90 1.54 -17.48 10.01
N SER A 91 1.10 -16.25 10.34
CA SER A 91 1.75 -15.40 11.34
C SER A 91 1.80 -16.08 12.69
N ASP A 92 0.71 -16.66 13.18
CA ASP A 92 0.69 -17.39 14.45
C ASP A 92 1.73 -18.53 14.49
N PHE A 93 1.89 -19.26 13.37
CA PHE A 93 2.89 -20.32 13.25
C PHE A 93 4.32 -19.76 13.25
N VAL A 94 4.58 -18.74 12.43
CA VAL A 94 5.89 -18.11 12.32
C VAL A 94 6.33 -17.51 13.65
N THR A 95 5.44 -16.77 14.33
CA THR A 95 5.72 -16.18 15.65
C THR A 95 6.13 -17.24 16.66
N ARG A 96 5.40 -18.36 16.76
CA ARG A 96 5.76 -19.46 17.68
C ARG A 96 7.13 -20.05 17.41
N VAL A 97 7.51 -20.17 16.13
CA VAL A 97 8.82 -20.72 15.74
C VAL A 97 9.94 -19.72 16.01
N TYR A 98 9.71 -18.42 15.77
CA TYR A 98 10.70 -17.36 16.00
C TYR A 98 10.87 -16.98 17.47
N ASP A 99 9.85 -17.19 18.32
CA ASP A 99 9.95 -16.96 19.77
C ASP A 99 10.81 -18.01 20.48
N ALA A 100 10.91 -19.23 19.93
CA ALA A 100 11.68 -20.32 20.55
C ALA A 100 12.40 -21.21 19.51
N PRO A 101 13.33 -20.63 18.71
CA PRO A 101 13.93 -21.32 17.57
C PRO A 101 14.74 -22.56 17.97
N ASP A 102 15.32 -22.56 19.18
CA ASP A 102 16.14 -23.68 19.71
C ASP A 102 15.33 -24.95 19.97
N HIS A 103 14.00 -24.85 20.06
CA HIS A 103 13.09 -25.99 20.28
C HIS A 103 12.58 -26.62 18.99
N PHE A 104 12.91 -26.05 17.81
CA PHE A 104 12.41 -26.53 16.52
C PHE A 104 13.52 -27.07 15.62
N SER A 105 13.18 -28.08 14.83
CA SER A 105 14.11 -28.69 13.87
C SER A 105 14.45 -27.75 12.71
N GLY A 106 15.63 -27.91 12.10
CA GLY A 106 16.08 -27.12 10.95
C GLY A 106 15.04 -26.96 9.83
N PRO A 107 14.38 -28.04 9.36
CA PRO A 107 13.32 -27.94 8.35
C PRO A 107 12.15 -27.04 8.75
N THR A 108 11.78 -27.03 10.04
CA THR A 108 10.71 -26.18 10.58
C THR A 108 11.09 -24.70 10.53
N LEU A 109 12.36 -24.37 10.80
CA LEU A 109 12.89 -23.01 10.70
C LEU A 109 12.92 -22.50 9.24
N TRP A 110 13.29 -23.37 8.30
CA TRP A 110 13.22 -23.05 6.87
C TRP A 110 11.78 -22.79 6.42
N LEU A 111 10.84 -23.62 6.86
CA LEU A 111 9.42 -23.45 6.55
C LEU A 111 8.85 -22.15 7.14
N ALA A 112 9.16 -21.84 8.40
CA ALA A 112 8.74 -20.60 9.05
C ALA A 112 9.31 -19.36 8.33
N THR A 113 10.57 -19.42 7.90
CA THR A 113 11.19 -18.34 7.13
C THR A 113 10.55 -18.15 5.76
N TYR A 114 10.19 -19.25 5.10
CA TYR A 114 9.44 -19.18 3.84
C TYR A 114 8.06 -18.55 4.05
N PHE A 115 7.33 -18.92 5.10
CA PHE A 115 6.02 -18.34 5.43
C PHE A 115 6.09 -16.89 5.88
N PHE A 116 7.19 -16.45 6.52
CA PHE A 116 7.41 -15.04 6.86
C PHE A 116 7.62 -14.17 5.62
N ALA A 117 8.25 -14.72 4.57
CA ALA A 117 8.52 -14.01 3.33
C ALA A 117 7.32 -13.91 2.39
N LEU A 118 6.26 -14.69 2.63
CA LEU A 118 5.07 -14.85 1.79
C LEU A 118 3.98 -13.85 2.16
#